data_AF-A0A7R9VPB6-F1
#
_entry.id   AF-A0A7R9VPB6-F1
#
_cell.length_a   1.000
_cell.length_b   1.000
_cell.length_c   1.000
_cell.angle_alpha   90.00
_cell.angle_beta   90.00
_cell.angle_gamma   90.00
#
_symmetry.space_group_name_H-M   'P 1'
#
loop_
_entity.id
_entity.type
_entity.pdbx_description
1 polymer ?
#
loop_
_entity_poly.entity_id
_entity_poly.type
_entity_poly.pdbx_seq_one_letter_code
_entity_poly.pdbx_strand_id
1 'polypeptide(L)'
;DAAAAAWRREWGGDVEGSSGGALGPVPHMLRGCLSGFSQSAMVGAASRQCTACSRLVVREQRARGWAFVLDALRDPAMLERASGLAELHQGMDEMLGAADSDNGGSDGGGEEGGGGDAWCEL
;
A
#
# COMPACT_ATOMS: atom_id res chain seq x y z
N ASP A 1 11.32 -26.41 -13.06
CA ASP A 1 12.59 -26.74 -12.38
C ASP A 1 12.35 -26.80 -10.86
N ALA A 2 13.11 -27.65 -10.16
CA ALA A 2 12.94 -27.93 -8.72
C ALA A 2 13.32 -26.73 -7.82
N ALA A 3 14.26 -25.87 -8.24
CA ALA A 3 14.62 -24.65 -7.53
C ALA A 3 13.49 -23.60 -7.59
N ALA A 4 12.79 -23.50 -8.73
CA ALA A 4 11.57 -22.68 -8.83
C ALA A 4 10.43 -23.21 -7.94
N ALA A 5 10.37 -24.53 -7.72
CA ALA A 5 9.40 -25.15 -6.81
C ALA A 5 9.77 -24.99 -5.32
N ALA A 6 11.06 -24.94 -4.99
CA ALA A 6 11.55 -24.65 -3.64
C ALA A 6 11.29 -23.18 -3.26
N TRP A 7 11.57 -22.24 -4.17
CA TRP A 7 11.20 -20.82 -4.03
C TRP A 7 9.71 -20.64 -3.73
N ARG A 8 8.83 -21.33 -4.46
CA ARG A 8 7.37 -21.28 -4.24
C ARG A 8 6.92 -21.74 -2.85
N ARG A 9 7.65 -22.66 -2.21
CA ARG A 9 7.27 -23.22 -0.89
C ARG A 9 7.79 -22.39 0.28
N GLU A 10 8.94 -21.73 0.12
CA GLU A 10 9.60 -20.97 1.20
C GLU A 10 9.20 -19.48 1.21
N TRP A 11 8.74 -18.94 0.08
CA TRP A 11 8.53 -17.49 -0.11
C TRP A 11 7.13 -17.09 -0.59
N GLY A 12 6.13 -17.95 -0.38
CA GLY A 12 4.70 -17.65 -0.42
C GLY A 12 4.19 -16.76 -1.56
N GLY A 13 3.71 -17.40 -2.63
CA GLY A 13 2.77 -16.78 -3.58
C GLY A 13 3.16 -16.93 -5.05
N ASP A 14 2.19 -17.23 -5.90
CA ASP A 14 2.32 -17.12 -7.35
C ASP A 14 2.61 -15.66 -7.71
N VAL A 15 3.89 -15.30 -7.82
CA VAL A 15 4.30 -14.07 -8.51
C VAL A 15 4.16 -14.34 -10.01
N GLU A 16 2.93 -14.32 -10.51
CA GLU A 16 2.65 -14.19 -11.93
C GLU A 16 3.30 -12.88 -12.40
N GLY A 17 4.48 -12.99 -13.03
CA GLY A 17 5.27 -11.85 -13.48
C GLY A 17 6.75 -11.87 -13.10
N SER A 18 7.25 -12.88 -12.38
CA SER A 18 8.71 -12.98 -12.15
C SER A 18 9.44 -13.33 -13.46
N SER A 19 9.91 -12.31 -14.16
CA SER A 19 10.89 -12.40 -15.24
C SER A 19 12.25 -12.79 -14.64
N GLY A 20 12.37 -14.04 -14.22
CA GLY A 20 13.62 -14.58 -13.68
C GLY A 20 14.74 -14.51 -14.71
N GLY A 21 15.88 -13.97 -14.31
CA GLY A 21 17.12 -14.00 -15.09
C GLY A 21 17.95 -15.25 -14.78
N ALA A 22 19.14 -15.35 -15.34
CA ALA A 22 20.08 -16.45 -15.05
C ALA A 22 20.46 -16.56 -13.55
N LEU A 23 20.19 -15.51 -12.75
CA LEU A 23 20.46 -15.44 -11.31
C LEU A 23 19.22 -15.73 -10.44
N GLY A 24 18.09 -16.14 -11.04
CA GLY A 24 16.85 -16.45 -10.32
C GLY A 24 15.77 -15.37 -10.45
N PRO A 25 14.70 -15.46 -9.64
CA PRO A 25 13.56 -14.56 -9.71
C PRO A 25 13.92 -13.14 -9.25
N VAL A 26 13.27 -12.14 -9.86
CA VAL A 26 13.40 -10.73 -9.48
C VAL A 26 12.11 -10.29 -8.78
N PRO A 27 12.09 -10.22 -7.43
CA PRO A 27 10.90 -9.81 -6.71
C PRO A 27 10.63 -8.31 -6.89
N HIS A 28 9.35 -7.93 -6.97
CA HIS A 28 8.95 -6.52 -7.03
C HIS A 28 9.20 -5.80 -5.70
N MET A 29 8.91 -6.46 -4.58
CA MET A 29 9.20 -5.99 -3.23
C MET A 29 9.60 -7.17 -2.34
N LEU A 30 10.58 -6.93 -1.45
CA LEU A 30 11.05 -7.88 -0.45
C LEU A 30 10.87 -7.26 0.94
N ARG A 31 10.21 -7.97 1.86
CA ARG A 31 10.08 -7.58 3.27
C ARG A 31 10.76 -8.63 4.15
N GLY A 32 11.44 -8.18 5.20
CA GLY A 32 12.14 -9.05 6.15
C GLY A 32 11.68 -8.80 7.58
N CYS A 33 11.56 -9.87 8.36
CA CYS A 33 11.21 -9.86 9.77
C CYS A 33 12.42 -10.38 10.56
N LEU A 34 13.08 -9.50 11.33
CA LEU A 34 14.30 -9.86 12.07
C LEU A 34 14.02 -10.82 13.24
N SER A 35 12.91 -10.64 13.96
CA SER A 35 12.52 -11.51 15.08
C SER A 35 12.27 -12.95 14.62
N GLY A 36 11.69 -13.12 13.44
CA GLY A 36 11.41 -14.42 12.83
C GLY A 36 12.50 -14.94 11.87
N PHE A 37 13.55 -14.16 11.63
CA PHE A 37 14.57 -14.42 10.58
C PHE A 37 13.95 -14.84 9.24
N SER A 38 12.80 -14.25 8.90
CA SER A 38 12.03 -14.58 7.71
C SER A 38 12.04 -13.43 6.72
N GLN A 39 11.74 -13.75 5.46
CA GLN A 39 11.67 -12.81 4.38
C GLN A 39 10.56 -13.26 3.42
N SER A 40 9.86 -12.30 2.84
CA SER A 40 8.68 -12.51 1.99
C SER A 40 8.76 -11.65 0.74
N ALA A 41 8.45 -12.23 -0.42
CA ALA A 41 8.37 -11.51 -1.68
C ALA A 41 6.90 -11.16 -2.00
N MET A 42 6.67 -9.96 -2.53
CA MET A 42 5.31 -9.46 -2.76
C MET A 42 5.24 -8.51 -3.96
N VAL A 43 4.05 -8.40 -4.54
CA VAL A 43 3.75 -7.52 -5.67
C VAL A 43 2.81 -6.42 -5.21
N GLY A 44 3.24 -5.16 -5.38
CA GLY A 44 2.40 -4.00 -5.13
C GLY A 44 1.66 -3.60 -6.40
N ALA A 45 0.34 -3.47 -6.33
CA ALA A 45 -0.44 -2.95 -7.46
C ALA A 45 -0.23 -1.44 -7.63
N ALA A 46 -0.13 -0.99 -8.88
CA ALA A 46 -0.05 0.44 -9.18
C ALA A 46 -1.41 1.12 -8.93
N SER A 47 -1.55 1.77 -7.77
CA SER A 47 -2.78 2.49 -7.40
C SER A 47 -3.04 3.67 -8.32
N ARG A 48 -4.31 3.86 -8.69
CA ARG A 48 -4.76 5.01 -9.50
C ARG A 48 -4.62 6.33 -8.73
N GLN A 49 -4.69 6.28 -7.40
CA GLN A 49 -4.62 7.42 -6.49
C GLN A 49 -3.21 7.65 -5.89
N CYS A 50 -2.19 6.94 -6.38
CA CYS A 50 -0.82 7.11 -5.88
C CYS A 50 -0.34 8.57 -6.06
N THR A 51 0.14 9.18 -4.98
CA THR A 51 0.67 10.56 -4.93
C THR A 51 2.01 10.73 -5.65
N ALA A 52 2.64 9.65 -6.10
CA ALA A 52 3.92 9.67 -6.81
C ALA A 52 3.82 9.23 -8.27
N CYS A 53 3.17 8.08 -8.56
CA CYS A 53 3.21 7.45 -9.87
C CYS A 53 1.85 7.38 -10.60
N SER A 54 0.78 7.94 -10.04
CA SER A 54 -0.50 7.98 -10.75
C SER A 54 -0.37 8.74 -12.08
N ARG A 55 -1.20 8.34 -13.07
CA ARG A 55 -1.19 9.00 -14.39
C ARG A 55 -1.46 10.51 -14.31
N LEU A 56 -2.27 10.92 -13.33
CA LEU A 56 -2.58 12.34 -13.07
C LEU A 56 -1.34 13.09 -12.58
N VAL A 57 -0.66 12.57 -11.55
CA VAL A 57 0.57 13.16 -11.00
C VAL A 57 1.67 13.24 -12.06
N VAL A 58 1.91 12.16 -12.80
CA VAL A 58 2.94 12.14 -13.86
C VAL A 58 2.62 13.15 -14.96
N ARG A 59 1.35 13.32 -15.32
CA ARG A 59 0.92 14.31 -16.32
C ARG A 59 1.16 15.74 -15.82
N GLU A 60 0.74 16.05 -14.60
CA GLU A 60 0.92 17.37 -13.99
C GLU A 60 2.40 17.73 -13.82
N GLN A 61 3.20 16.80 -13.33
CA GLN A 61 4.65 16.99 -13.19
C GLN A 61 5.31 17.24 -14.55
N ARG A 62 4.88 16.55 -15.63
CA ARG A 62 5.40 16.80 -16.98
C ARG A 62 4.97 18.15 -17.54
N ALA A 63 3.76 18.60 -17.24
CA ALA A 63 3.22 19.87 -17.74
C ALA A 63 3.84 21.08 -17.02
N ARG A 64 4.03 20.99 -15.70
CA ARG A 64 4.46 22.11 -14.84
C ARG A 64 5.93 22.04 -14.43
N GLY A 65 6.57 20.87 -14.59
CA GLY A 65 7.97 20.65 -14.28
C GLY A 65 8.33 20.98 -12.84
N TRP A 66 9.37 21.79 -12.65
CA TRP A 66 9.89 22.13 -11.33
C TRP A 66 8.89 22.89 -10.45
N ALA A 67 7.98 23.67 -11.04
CA ALA A 67 6.97 24.40 -10.27
C ALA A 67 6.04 23.46 -9.50
N PHE A 68 5.66 22.31 -10.08
CA PHE A 68 4.87 21.30 -9.39
C PHE A 68 5.62 20.72 -8.18
N VAL A 69 6.91 20.42 -8.33
CA VAL A 69 7.74 19.89 -7.24
C VAL A 69 7.83 20.89 -6.10
N LEU A 70 8.09 22.17 -6.38
CA LEU A 70 8.13 23.22 -5.36
C LEU A 70 6.81 23.37 -4.61
N ASP A 71 5.69 23.30 -5.33
CA ASP A 71 4.37 23.37 -4.71
C ASP A 71 4.10 22.13 -3.84
N ALA A 72 4.47 20.94 -4.30
CA ALA A 72 4.33 19.71 -3.52
C ALA A 72 5.18 19.70 -2.24
N LEU A 73 6.36 20.33 -2.29
CA LEU A 73 7.22 20.49 -1.11
C LEU A 73 6.68 21.51 -0.11
N ARG A 74 5.94 22.51 -0.57
CA ARG A 74 5.32 23.55 0.28
C ARG A 74 3.99 23.10 0.86
N ASP A 75 3.21 22.38 0.07
CA ASP A 75 1.89 21.86 0.42
C ASP A 75 1.77 20.38 -0.01
N PRO A 76 2.09 19.42 0.87
CA PRO A 76 1.95 18.00 0.58
C PRO A 76 0.50 17.58 0.27
N ALA A 77 -0.51 18.26 0.83
CA ALA A 77 -1.92 17.96 0.57
C ALA A 77 -2.31 18.25 -0.88
N MET A 78 -1.52 19.05 -1.60
CA MET A 78 -1.67 19.22 -3.05
C MET A 78 -1.55 17.90 -3.81
N LEU A 79 -0.68 16.98 -3.37
CA LEU A 79 -0.51 15.70 -4.05
C LEU A 79 -1.74 14.80 -3.92
N GLU A 80 -2.44 14.85 -2.78
CA GLU A 80 -3.68 14.08 -2.58
C GLU A 80 -4.80 14.59 -3.49
N ARG A 81 -4.91 15.92 -3.62
CA ARG A 81 -5.85 16.55 -4.56
C ARG A 81 -5.49 16.25 -6.01
N ALA A 82 -4.20 16.24 -6.35
CA ALA A 82 -3.74 15.96 -7.70
C ALA A 82 -3.90 14.48 -8.10
N SER A 83 -3.79 13.56 -7.14
CA SER A 83 -3.90 12.12 -7.41
C SER A 83 -5.33 11.58 -7.33
N GLY A 84 -6.29 12.37 -6.84
CA GLY A 84 -7.66 11.89 -6.58
C GLY A 84 -7.80 11.14 -5.25
N LEU A 85 -6.80 11.26 -4.36
CA LEU A 85 -6.81 10.61 -3.04
C LEU A 85 -7.66 11.39 -2.04
N ALA A 86 -7.74 12.72 -2.17
CA ALA A 86 -8.57 13.56 -1.30
C ALA A 86 -10.07 13.19 -1.41
N GLU A 87 -10.55 12.93 -2.63
CA GLU A 87 -11.92 12.50 -2.90
C GLU A 87 -12.18 11.08 -2.38
N LEU A 88 -11.16 10.21 -2.40
CA LEU A 88 -11.27 8.87 -1.83
C LEU A 88 -11.47 8.95 -0.30
N HIS A 89 -10.69 9.78 0.39
CA HIS A 89 -10.84 10.00 1.83
C HIS A 89 -12.23 10.57 2.16
N GLN A 90 -12.70 11.58 1.43
CA GLN A 90 -14.03 12.15 1.63
C GLN A 90 -15.16 11.12 1.46
N GLY A 91 -15.10 10.30 0.41
CA GLY A 91 -16.11 9.26 0.19
C GLY A 91 -16.11 8.20 1.30
N MET A 92 -14.96 7.93 1.93
CA MET A 92 -14.87 7.04 3.09
C MET A 92 -15.49 7.69 4.33
N ASP A 93 -15.18 8.95 4.60
CA ASP A 93 -15.72 9.69 5.76
C ASP A 93 -17.25 9.81 5.67
N GLU A 94 -17.79 10.08 4.50
CA GLU A 94 -19.25 10.13 4.27
C GLU A 94 -19.91 8.78 4.54
N MET A 95 -19.30 7.69 4.08
CA MET A 95 -19.82 6.33 4.28
C MET A 95 -19.79 5.91 5.76
N LEU A 96 -18.71 6.23 6.47
CA LEU A 96 -18.57 5.91 7.90
C LEU A 96 -19.47 6.80 8.77
N GLY A 97 -19.52 8.11 8.49
CA GLY A 97 -20.41 9.05 9.20
C GLY A 97 -21.90 8.77 9.00
N ALA A 98 -22.29 8.17 7.86
CA ALA A 98 -23.65 7.69 7.64
C ALA A 98 -24.00 6.46 8.51
N ALA A 99 -23.02 5.60 8.83
CA ALA A 99 -23.22 4.40 9.64
C ALA A 99 -23.41 4.72 11.14
N ASP A 100 -22.81 5.79 11.64
CA ASP A 100 -22.95 6.23 13.04
C ASP A 100 -24.29 6.92 13.33
N SER A 101 -25.02 7.36 12.29
CA SER A 101 -26.30 8.08 12.47
C SER A 101 -27.51 7.19 12.80
N ASP A 102 -27.37 5.86 12.81
CA ASP A 102 -28.48 4.92 13.10
C ASP A 102 -28.30 4.12 14.40
N ASN A 103 -27.21 4.31 15.17
CA ASN A 103 -26.96 3.56 16.41
C ASN A 103 -27.21 4.40 17.67
N GLY A 104 -28.47 4.64 18.00
CA GLY A 104 -28.92 5.09 19.32
C GLY A 104 -28.92 3.96 20.36
N GLY A 105 -27.82 3.22 20.50
CA GLY A 105 -27.71 2.05 21.40
C GLY A 105 -26.50 2.15 22.33
N SER A 106 -26.73 2.50 23.59
CA SER A 106 -25.78 2.35 24.70
C SER A 106 -25.49 0.86 24.92
N ASP A 107 -24.23 0.44 24.89
CA ASP A 107 -23.71 -0.49 25.91
C ASP A 107 -22.18 -0.71 25.87
N GLY A 108 -21.58 -0.57 27.06
CA GLY A 108 -20.66 -1.55 27.65
C GLY A 108 -19.23 -1.67 27.10
N GLY A 109 -18.28 -1.02 27.76
CA GLY A 109 -16.84 -1.23 27.55
C GLY A 109 -16.33 -2.61 28.02
N GLY A 110 -15.23 -3.03 27.39
CA GLY A 110 -14.40 -4.17 27.79
C GLY A 110 -13.09 -4.13 27.02
N GLU A 111 -12.03 -3.65 27.66
CA GLU A 111 -10.64 -3.73 27.19
C GLU A 111 -10.09 -5.14 27.48
N GLU A 112 -9.56 -5.85 26.48
CA GLU A 112 -8.53 -6.87 26.73
C GLU A 112 -7.45 -6.77 25.66
N GLY A 113 -6.25 -6.42 26.12
CA GLY A 113 -5.03 -6.35 25.32
C GLY A 113 -4.42 -7.73 25.09
N GLY A 114 -3.94 -7.95 23.87
CA GLY A 114 -3.12 -9.09 23.48
C GLY A 114 -2.12 -8.65 22.42
N GLY A 115 -1.04 -8.00 22.87
CA GLY A 115 0.07 -7.61 22.01
C GLY A 115 0.96 -8.80 21.68
N GLY A 116 0.91 -9.23 20.42
CA GLY A 116 1.88 -10.09 19.77
C GLY A 116 1.95 -9.66 18.31
N ASP A 117 3.10 -9.10 17.93
CA ASP A 117 3.60 -8.73 16.60
C ASP A 117 2.88 -9.26 15.35
N ALA A 118 1.65 -8.81 15.08
CA ALA A 118 0.91 -9.04 13.84
C ALA A 118 1.57 -8.41 12.58
N TRP A 119 2.74 -7.79 12.73
CA TRP A 119 3.47 -7.13 11.64
C TRP A 119 4.12 -8.11 10.66
N CYS A 120 4.44 -9.35 11.08
CA CYS A 120 5.16 -10.30 10.22
C CYS A 120 4.25 -11.14 9.30
N GLU A 121 2.92 -10.92 9.32
CA GLU A 121 1.93 -11.66 8.51
C GLU A 121 1.31 -10.82 7.35
N LEU A 122 1.74 -9.56 7.15
CA LEU A 122 1.30 -8.65 6.07
C LEU A 122 2.29 -8.59 4.89
#